data_AF-A0A972RGG0-F1
#
_entry.id   AF-A0A972RGG0-F1
#
_cell.length_a   1.000
_cell.length_b   1.000
_cell.length_c   1.000
_cell.angle_alpha   90.00
_cell.angle_beta   90.00
_cell.angle_gamma   90.00
#
_symmetry.space_group_name_H-M   'P 1'
#
loop_
_entity.id
_entity.type
_entity.pdbx_description
1 polymer ?
#
loop_
_entity_poly.entity_id
_entity_poly.type
_entity_poly.pdbx_seq_one_letter_code
_entity_poly.pdbx_strand_id
1 'polypeptide(L)'
;MSLNALKNACNQTTNRNPLVIYDDSIIHAALEGLIEKGLAWDAHLGRVAKYGENITEKFKLVPREIIVLALLFLRGAQTVGELRGRSERVYHFENLEAVHEVLEHLESLAWVHMLPRQAGRKESRYMHLFSDTTEVKMEDAAAQIKIMRSPSALQEDKLKKMETELTTLREAFEELKKNFLDFKAQF
;
A
#
# COMPACT_ATOMS: atom_id res chain seq x y z
N MET A 1 -3.19 25.97 5.26
CA MET A 1 -4.53 25.91 4.65
C MET A 1 -5.60 25.90 5.74
N SER A 2 -6.80 26.47 5.53
CA SER A 2 -7.90 26.32 6.50
C SER A 2 -8.55 24.93 6.39
N LEU A 3 -9.38 24.53 7.37
CA LEU A 3 -10.09 23.24 7.35
C LEU A 3 -10.93 23.05 6.07
N ASN A 4 -11.70 24.07 5.69
CA ASN A 4 -12.50 24.04 4.45
C ASN A 4 -11.63 23.90 3.19
N ALA A 5 -10.46 24.57 3.16
CA ALA A 5 -9.53 24.45 2.05
C ALA A 5 -8.93 23.03 1.97
N LEU A 6 -8.62 22.41 3.11
CA LEU A 6 -8.13 21.04 3.17
C LEU A 6 -9.20 20.05 2.67
N LYS A 7 -10.43 20.15 3.17
CA LYS A 7 -11.56 19.32 2.69
C LYS A 7 -11.76 19.44 1.18
N ASN A 8 -11.80 20.66 0.66
CA ASN A 8 -11.93 20.90 -0.77
C ASN A 8 -10.75 20.31 -1.56
N ALA A 9 -9.54 20.33 -1.00
CA ALA A 9 -8.38 19.73 -1.63
C ALA A 9 -8.42 18.20 -1.59
N CYS A 10 -8.83 17.58 -0.48
CA CYS A 10 -8.95 16.13 -0.39
C CYS A 10 -10.00 15.60 -1.39
N ASN A 11 -11.15 16.27 -1.49
CA ASN A 11 -12.30 15.83 -2.30
C ASN A 11 -12.24 16.29 -3.77
N GLN A 12 -11.07 16.66 -4.29
CA GLN A 12 -10.93 17.08 -5.70
C GLN A 12 -11.19 15.90 -6.65
N THR A 13 -11.92 16.16 -7.74
CA THR A 13 -12.16 15.17 -8.81
C THR A 13 -10.96 14.99 -9.73
N THR A 14 -9.96 15.87 -9.65
CA THR A 14 -8.74 15.81 -10.43
C THR A 14 -7.54 15.65 -9.52
N ASN A 15 -6.48 15.03 -10.04
CA ASN A 15 -5.24 14.78 -9.29
C ASN A 15 -5.41 13.98 -7.98
N ARG A 16 -6.48 13.17 -7.89
CA ARG A 16 -6.75 12.25 -6.78
C ARG A 16 -7.03 10.86 -7.33
N ASN A 17 -6.47 9.84 -6.67
CA ASN A 17 -6.81 8.45 -6.90
C ASN A 17 -6.54 7.65 -5.62
N PRO A 18 -7.57 7.11 -4.95
CA PRO A 18 -8.98 7.11 -5.34
C PRO A 18 -9.66 8.49 -5.21
N LEU A 19 -10.85 8.62 -5.81
CA LEU A 19 -11.75 9.74 -5.52
C LEU A 19 -12.38 9.52 -4.15
N VAL A 20 -12.41 10.57 -3.33
CA VAL A 20 -12.84 10.52 -1.93
C VAL A 20 -13.84 11.62 -1.64
N ILE A 21 -14.70 11.37 -0.64
CA ILE A 21 -15.66 12.35 -0.12
C ILE A 21 -15.56 12.32 1.40
N TYR A 22 -14.66 13.14 1.93
CA TYR A 22 -14.48 13.28 3.38
C TYR A 22 -15.32 14.44 3.92
N ASP A 23 -15.85 14.24 5.12
CA ASP A 23 -16.50 15.28 5.91
C ASP A 23 -15.48 16.02 6.81
N ASP A 24 -15.96 17.03 7.53
CA ASP A 24 -15.12 17.86 8.38
C ASP A 24 -14.54 17.06 9.56
N SER A 25 -15.30 16.08 10.06
CA SER A 25 -14.90 15.25 11.20
C SER A 25 -13.71 14.37 10.85
N ILE A 26 -13.73 13.72 9.68
CA ILE A 26 -12.64 12.88 9.19
C ILE A 26 -11.38 13.72 8.98
N ILE A 27 -11.50 14.89 8.35
CA ILE A 27 -10.36 15.78 8.10
C ILE A 27 -9.77 16.28 9.42
N HIS A 28 -10.61 16.65 10.39
CA HIS A 28 -10.15 17.12 11.70
C HIS A 28 -9.43 16.01 12.48
N ALA A 29 -9.99 14.81 12.54
CA ALA A 29 -9.36 13.68 13.23
C ALA A 29 -8.02 13.29 12.60
N ALA A 30 -7.95 13.27 11.26
CA ALA A 30 -6.69 13.01 10.55
C ALA A 30 -5.64 14.09 10.84
N LEU A 31 -6.06 15.35 10.93
CA LEU A 31 -5.18 16.48 11.19
C LEU A 31 -4.64 16.49 12.62
N GLU A 32 -5.47 16.17 13.62
CA GLU A 32 -5.02 15.97 15.00
C GLU A 32 -3.94 14.89 15.07
N GLY A 33 -4.18 13.74 14.44
CA GLY A 33 -3.18 12.67 14.37
C GLY A 33 -1.87 13.08 13.68
N LEU A 34 -1.92 13.96 12.68
CA LEU A 34 -0.72 14.51 12.02
C LEU A 34 0.00 15.53 12.91
N ILE A 35 -0.73 16.35 13.68
CA ILE A 35 -0.16 17.31 14.63
C ILE A 35 0.52 16.57 15.79
N GLU A 36 -0.11 15.54 16.35
CA GLU A 36 0.49 14.68 17.38
C GLU A 36 1.78 14.01 16.89
N LYS A 37 1.78 13.56 15.63
CA LYS A 37 2.99 13.02 14.97
C LYS A 37 3.99 14.09 14.59
N GLY A 38 3.73 15.37 14.81
CA GLY A 38 4.59 16.51 14.44
C GLY A 38 4.81 16.64 12.92
N LEU A 39 3.87 16.14 12.11
CA LEU A 39 3.87 16.21 10.64
C LEU A 39 3.05 17.39 10.11
N ALA A 40 2.23 18.00 10.95
CA ALA A 40 1.50 19.23 10.69
C ALA A 40 1.56 20.13 11.93
N TRP A 41 1.24 21.41 11.75
CA TRP A 41 1.16 22.38 12.84
C TRP A 41 -0.01 23.33 12.64
N ASP A 42 -0.59 23.80 13.74
CA ASP A 42 -1.58 24.88 13.71
C ASP A 42 -0.87 26.24 13.66
N ALA A 43 -1.08 26.90 12.53
CA ALA A 43 -0.74 28.28 12.29
C ALA A 43 -1.85 29.15 12.88
N HIS A 44 -1.67 29.59 14.13
CA HIS A 44 -2.53 30.57 14.80
C HIS A 44 -2.42 32.00 14.20
N LEU A 45 -2.41 32.12 12.87
CA LEU A 45 -2.40 33.38 12.14
C LEU A 45 -3.83 33.82 11.81
N GLY A 46 -4.49 34.44 12.79
CA GLY A 46 -5.73 35.20 12.60
C GLY A 46 -7.00 34.49 13.10
N ARG A 47 -8.17 34.98 12.64
CA ARG A 47 -9.49 34.53 13.12
C ARG A 47 -9.86 33.10 12.72
N VAL A 48 -9.24 32.57 11.67
CA VAL A 48 -9.52 31.23 11.14
C VAL A 48 -8.25 30.41 11.29
N ALA A 49 -8.36 29.27 11.98
CA ALA A 49 -7.26 28.32 12.14
C ALA A 49 -6.73 27.90 10.76
N LYS A 50 -5.41 27.91 10.62
CA LYS A 50 -4.72 27.50 9.40
C LYS A 50 -3.72 26.42 9.79
N TYR A 51 -3.49 25.49 8.90
CA TYR A 51 -2.60 24.37 9.15
C TYR A 51 -1.46 24.37 8.15
N GLY A 52 -0.24 24.17 8.64
CA GLY A 52 0.95 23.96 7.84
C GLY A 52 1.37 22.50 7.87
N GLU A 53 2.11 22.08 6.85
CA GLU A 53 2.87 20.83 6.89
C GLU A 53 4.18 21.05 7.66
N ASN A 54 4.72 19.98 8.26
CA ASN A 54 6.06 19.94 8.83
C ASN A 54 6.89 18.74 8.33
N ILE A 55 6.38 17.98 7.36
CA ILE A 55 7.02 16.74 6.89
C ILE A 55 8.38 17.05 6.24
N THR A 56 8.46 18.16 5.49
CA THR A 56 9.67 18.57 4.78
C THR A 56 10.80 18.86 5.77
N GLU A 57 10.50 19.66 6.80
CA GLU A 57 11.47 20.04 7.83
C GLU A 57 11.83 18.89 8.76
N LYS A 58 10.83 18.08 9.13
CA LYS A 58 11.02 16.95 10.04
C LYS A 58 11.96 15.89 9.49
N PHE A 59 11.86 15.61 8.19
CA PHE A 59 12.72 14.61 7.55
C PHE A 59 13.79 15.18 6.63
N LYS A 60 13.97 16.51 6.61
CA LYS A 60 14.99 17.20 5.80
C LYS A 60 14.91 16.85 4.32
N LEU A 61 13.69 16.79 3.80
CA LEU A 61 13.43 16.47 2.41
C LEU A 61 13.73 17.65 1.50
N VAL A 62 14.37 17.37 0.36
CA VAL A 62 14.54 18.38 -0.69
C VAL A 62 13.27 18.46 -1.56
N PRO A 63 13.05 19.58 -2.28
CA PRO A 63 11.83 19.79 -3.07
C PRO A 63 11.48 18.65 -4.03
N ARG A 64 12.48 18.04 -4.69
CA ARG A 64 12.28 16.91 -5.61
C ARG A 64 11.70 15.67 -4.91
N GLU A 65 12.10 15.40 -3.67
CA GLU A 65 11.67 14.22 -2.91
C GLU A 65 10.25 14.39 -2.39
N ILE A 66 9.95 15.53 -1.76
CA ILE A 66 8.61 15.78 -1.22
C ILE A 66 7.55 15.82 -2.33
N ILE A 67 7.90 16.28 -3.53
CA ILE A 67 6.97 16.27 -4.67
C ILE A 67 6.70 14.85 -5.17
N VAL A 68 7.71 13.99 -5.26
CA VAL A 68 7.50 12.56 -5.61
C VAL A 68 6.62 11.89 -4.55
N LEU A 69 6.92 12.08 -3.27
CA LEU A 69 6.11 11.52 -2.18
C LEU A 69 4.67 12.05 -2.20
N ALA A 70 4.47 13.36 -2.38
CA ALA A 70 3.15 13.96 -2.45
C ALA A 70 2.33 13.38 -3.62
N LEU A 71 2.95 13.18 -4.78
CA LEU A 71 2.28 12.53 -5.92
C LEU A 71 1.89 11.09 -5.59
N LEU A 72 2.77 10.32 -4.96
CA LEU A 72 2.48 8.94 -4.54
C LEU A 72 1.37 8.89 -3.49
N PHE A 73 1.34 9.79 -2.51
CA PHE A 73 0.27 9.87 -1.51
C PHE A 73 -1.09 10.21 -2.13
N LEU A 74 -1.13 11.09 -3.13
CA LEU A 74 -2.38 11.58 -3.71
C LEU A 74 -2.96 10.63 -4.78
N ARG A 75 -2.13 9.78 -5.39
CA ARG A 75 -2.50 9.02 -6.60
C ARG A 75 -2.09 7.55 -6.58
N GLY A 76 -1.44 7.09 -5.51
CA GLY A 76 -0.93 5.73 -5.39
C GLY A 76 0.22 5.43 -6.36
N ALA A 77 0.29 4.16 -6.79
CA ALA A 77 1.42 3.64 -7.53
C ALA A 77 1.53 4.21 -8.96
N GLN A 78 2.68 4.78 -9.29
CA GLN A 78 2.91 5.53 -10.53
C GLN A 78 4.22 5.14 -11.22
N THR A 79 4.27 5.30 -12.55
CA THR A 79 5.52 5.12 -13.31
C THR A 79 6.40 6.38 -13.25
N VAL A 80 7.69 6.25 -13.57
CA VAL A 80 8.64 7.37 -13.63
C VAL A 80 8.16 8.46 -14.59
N GLY A 81 7.62 8.08 -15.75
CA GLY A 81 7.06 9.01 -16.74
C GLY A 81 5.83 9.75 -16.22
N GLU A 82 4.94 9.06 -15.50
CA GLU A 82 3.77 9.69 -14.87
C GLU A 82 4.19 10.70 -13.80
N LEU A 83 5.18 10.36 -12.96
CA LEU A 83 5.69 11.24 -11.91
C LEU A 83 6.27 12.53 -12.50
N ARG A 84 7.12 12.42 -13.53
CA ARG A 84 7.67 13.57 -14.25
C ARG A 84 6.57 14.45 -14.85
N GLY A 85 5.64 13.85 -15.60
CA GLY A 85 4.57 14.61 -16.26
C GLY A 85 3.61 15.29 -15.28
N ARG A 86 3.38 14.69 -14.10
CA ARG A 86 2.45 15.22 -13.09
C ARG A 86 3.10 16.22 -12.15
N SER A 87 4.42 16.22 -12.01
CA SER A 87 5.14 17.20 -11.17
C SER A 87 5.33 18.54 -11.88
N GLU A 88 5.26 18.60 -13.20
CA GLU A 88 5.68 19.74 -14.06
C GLU A 88 5.22 21.13 -13.58
N ARG A 89 3.99 21.23 -13.05
CA ARG A 89 3.42 22.51 -12.57
C ARG A 89 3.98 22.98 -11.22
N VAL A 90 4.62 22.10 -10.47
CA VAL A 90 5.09 22.33 -9.09
C VAL A 90 6.60 22.19 -9.00
N TYR A 91 7.18 21.20 -9.69
CA TYR A 91 8.61 20.97 -9.78
C TYR A 91 8.97 20.37 -11.14
N HIS A 92 9.91 21.03 -11.83
CA HIS A 92 10.41 20.60 -13.13
C HIS A 92 11.58 19.63 -12.95
N PHE A 93 11.42 18.41 -13.45
CA PHE A 93 12.54 17.46 -13.58
C PHE A 93 13.12 17.51 -14.98
N GLU A 94 14.43 17.74 -15.06
CA GLU A 94 15.15 17.88 -16.34
C GLU A 94 14.88 16.69 -17.28
N ASN A 95 15.00 15.47 -16.75
CA ASN A 95 14.83 14.23 -17.50
C ASN A 95 14.21 13.12 -16.62
N LEU A 96 14.01 11.94 -17.21
CA LEU A 96 13.48 10.78 -16.48
C LEU A 96 14.50 10.22 -15.47
N GLU A 97 15.79 10.37 -15.74
CA GLU A 97 16.88 9.92 -14.86
C GLU A 97 16.84 10.64 -13.51
N ALA A 98 16.62 11.96 -13.51
CA ALA A 98 16.50 12.76 -12.30
C ALA A 98 15.34 12.30 -11.39
N VAL A 99 14.26 11.76 -11.96
CA VAL A 99 13.16 11.15 -11.19
C VAL A 99 13.58 9.78 -10.67
N HIS A 100 14.32 9.00 -11.47
CA HIS A 100 14.83 7.70 -11.08
C HIS A 100 15.80 7.80 -9.90
N GLU A 101 16.77 8.72 -9.94
CA GLU A 101 17.70 8.99 -8.83
C GLU A 101 16.97 9.32 -7.52
N VAL A 102 15.89 10.11 -7.59
CA VAL A 102 15.06 10.42 -6.42
C VAL A 102 14.35 9.18 -5.90
N LEU A 103 13.82 8.34 -6.79
CA LEU A 103 13.15 7.10 -6.41
C LEU A 103 14.13 6.09 -5.79
N GLU A 104 15.33 5.95 -6.35
CA GLU A 104 16.39 5.10 -5.77
C GLU A 104 16.80 5.59 -4.39
N HIS A 105 16.97 6.91 -4.21
CA HIS A 105 17.25 7.48 -2.91
C HIS A 105 16.12 7.19 -1.90
N LEU A 106 14.87 7.44 -2.28
CA LEU A 106 13.71 7.17 -1.41
C LEU A 106 13.50 5.67 -1.14
N GLU A 107 13.87 4.79 -2.06
CA GLU A 107 13.86 3.34 -1.86
C GLU A 107 14.96 2.91 -0.89
N SER A 108 16.15 3.53 -0.95
CA SER A 108 17.22 3.28 0.02
C SER A 108 16.83 3.64 1.47
N LEU A 109 15.92 4.61 1.62
CA LEU A 109 15.33 5.00 2.91
C LEU A 109 14.13 4.12 3.33
N ALA A 110 13.74 3.14 2.51
CA ALA A 110 12.56 2.31 2.69
C ALA A 110 11.24 3.12 2.77
N TRP A 111 11.15 4.21 2.00
CA TRP A 111 9.96 5.07 1.94
C TRP A 111 9.11 4.83 0.71
N VAL A 112 9.73 4.30 -0.34
CA VAL A 112 9.11 3.94 -1.61
C VAL A 112 9.62 2.56 -2.00
N HIS A 113 8.84 1.82 -2.77
CA HIS A 113 9.23 0.52 -3.30
C HIS A 113 8.81 0.37 -4.76
N MET A 114 9.70 -0.20 -5.57
CA MET A 114 9.36 -0.62 -6.93
C MET A 114 8.48 -1.87 -6.89
N LEU A 115 7.26 -1.77 -7.43
CA LEU A 115 6.34 -2.89 -7.58
C LEU A 115 6.75 -3.80 -8.74
N PRO A 116 6.46 -5.11 -8.65
CA PRO A 116 6.68 -6.03 -9.76
C PRO A 116 5.87 -5.60 -10.99
N ARG A 117 6.48 -5.76 -12.17
CA ARG A 117 5.82 -5.43 -13.44
C ARG A 117 4.55 -6.25 -13.61
N GLN A 118 3.48 -5.58 -14.02
CA GLN A 118 2.25 -6.24 -14.42
C GLN A 118 2.42 -6.87 -15.81
N ALA A 119 1.79 -8.03 -16.03
CA ALA A 119 1.77 -8.66 -17.34
C ALA A 119 1.21 -7.69 -18.40
N GLY A 120 1.94 -7.50 -19.50
CA GLY A 120 1.56 -6.58 -20.58
C GLY A 120 1.94 -5.11 -20.38
N ARG A 121 2.51 -4.72 -19.23
CA ARG A 121 3.06 -3.37 -18.99
C ARG A 121 4.58 -3.39 -19.07
N LYS A 122 5.15 -2.51 -19.90
CA LYS A 122 6.61 -2.34 -20.03
C LYS A 122 7.22 -1.47 -18.93
N GLU A 123 6.45 -0.75 -18.14
CA GLU A 123 6.99 0.18 -17.13
C GLU A 123 6.69 -0.33 -15.72
N SER A 124 7.71 -0.28 -14.85
CA SER A 124 7.55 -0.54 -13.42
C SER A 124 6.87 0.66 -12.74
N ARG A 125 6.16 0.39 -11.64
CA ARG A 125 5.51 1.42 -10.82
C ARG A 125 6.14 1.46 -9.44
N TYR A 126 6.13 2.64 -8.83
CA TYR A 126 6.63 2.86 -7.49
C TYR A 126 5.48 3.20 -6.56
N MET A 127 5.52 2.72 -5.32
CA MET A 127 4.51 2.98 -4.28
C MET A 127 5.18 3.40 -2.97
N HIS A 128 4.57 4.36 -2.25
CA HIS A 128 5.06 4.76 -0.94
C HIS A 128 4.79 3.69 0.14
N LEU A 129 5.56 3.69 1.21
CA LEU A 129 5.48 2.70 2.30
C LEU A 129 4.91 3.26 3.62
N PHE A 130 4.46 4.52 3.63
CA PHE A 130 3.90 5.20 4.81
C PHE A 130 2.50 4.76 5.26
N SER A 131 1.87 3.82 4.54
CA SER A 131 0.54 3.32 4.86
C SER A 131 0.59 1.81 4.95
N ASP A 132 -0.08 1.25 5.95
CA ASP A 132 -0.30 -0.19 6.14
C ASP A 132 -1.22 -0.80 5.08
N THR A 133 -1.44 -0.08 3.97
CA THR A 133 -2.01 -0.58 2.72
C THR A 133 -1.09 -1.60 2.03
N THR A 134 -0.63 -2.60 2.77
CA THR A 134 -0.68 -3.99 2.30
C THR A 134 -2.07 -4.38 1.77
N GLU A 135 -3.15 -3.63 2.07
CA GLU A 135 -4.48 -3.81 1.49
C GLU A 135 -4.70 -3.19 0.09
N VAL A 136 -3.82 -2.30 -0.40
CA VAL A 136 -3.81 -1.97 -1.85
C VAL A 136 -3.12 -3.10 -2.65
N LYS A 137 -2.62 -4.14 -1.98
CA LYS A 137 -2.33 -5.43 -2.60
C LYS A 137 -3.58 -6.28 -2.53
N MET A 138 -4.45 -6.27 -3.55
CA MET A 138 -5.15 -7.51 -3.96
C MET A 138 -6.00 -7.43 -5.22
N GLU A 139 -6.26 -6.30 -5.88
CA GLU A 139 -7.05 -6.40 -7.13
C GLU A 139 -6.24 -7.04 -8.28
N ASP A 140 -4.96 -6.67 -8.44
CA ASP A 140 -4.08 -7.32 -9.42
C ASP A 140 -3.48 -8.65 -8.93
N ALA A 141 -3.25 -8.80 -7.61
CA ALA A 141 -2.78 -10.06 -7.05
C ALA A 141 -3.91 -11.10 -6.96
N ALA A 142 -5.17 -10.70 -6.70
CA ALA A 142 -6.31 -11.62 -6.80
C ALA A 142 -6.68 -11.92 -8.25
N ALA A 143 -6.42 -11.02 -9.21
CA ALA A 143 -6.49 -11.34 -10.64
C ALA A 143 -5.39 -12.35 -11.04
N GLN A 144 -4.15 -12.20 -10.56
CA GLN A 144 -3.07 -13.16 -10.79
C GLN A 144 -3.30 -14.50 -10.07
N ILE A 145 -3.87 -14.49 -8.86
CA ILE A 145 -4.31 -15.70 -8.16
C ILE A 145 -5.52 -16.32 -8.87
N LYS A 146 -6.46 -15.57 -9.44
CA LYS A 146 -7.55 -16.10 -10.27
C LYS A 146 -7.05 -16.71 -11.58
N ILE A 147 -6.02 -16.13 -12.21
CA ILE A 147 -5.41 -16.66 -13.43
C ILE A 147 -4.57 -17.91 -13.14
N MET A 148 -3.84 -17.95 -12.01
CA MET A 148 -3.17 -19.16 -11.49
C MET A 148 -4.13 -20.23 -10.94
N ARG A 149 -5.38 -19.86 -10.63
CA ARG A 149 -6.47 -20.75 -10.19
C ARG A 149 -7.41 -21.15 -11.34
N SER A 150 -6.92 -21.21 -12.57
CA SER A 150 -7.51 -22.19 -13.48
C SER A 150 -7.02 -23.56 -12.98
N PRO A 151 -7.91 -24.49 -12.58
CA PRO A 151 -7.47 -25.79 -12.08
C PRO A 151 -6.68 -26.47 -13.19
N SER A 152 -5.36 -26.60 -13.03
CA SER A 152 -4.64 -27.53 -13.87
C SER A 152 -5.04 -28.93 -13.41
N ALA A 153 -5.29 -29.87 -14.33
CA ALA A 153 -5.65 -31.25 -14.00
C ALA A 153 -4.66 -31.89 -12.99
N LEU A 154 -3.40 -31.44 -13.01
CA LEU A 154 -2.35 -31.84 -12.08
C LEU A 154 -2.59 -31.42 -10.62
N GLN A 155 -3.26 -30.29 -10.39
CA GLN A 155 -3.58 -29.81 -9.04
C GLN A 155 -4.80 -30.53 -8.47
N GLU A 156 -5.81 -30.85 -9.29
CA GLU A 156 -6.95 -31.68 -8.85
C GLU A 156 -6.50 -33.09 -8.47
N ASP A 157 -5.58 -33.69 -9.24
CA ASP A 157 -5.03 -35.01 -8.92
C ASP A 157 -4.20 -35.00 -7.64
N LYS A 158 -3.44 -33.93 -7.38
CA LYS A 158 -2.71 -33.77 -6.11
C LYS A 158 -3.65 -33.58 -4.92
N LEU A 159 -4.72 -32.80 -5.09
CA LEU A 159 -5.69 -32.56 -4.03
C LEU A 159 -6.40 -33.88 -3.64
N LYS A 160 -6.86 -34.64 -4.64
CA LYS A 160 -7.49 -35.96 -4.43
C LYS A 160 -6.54 -36.93 -3.73
N LYS A 161 -5.27 -36.97 -4.13
CA LYS A 161 -4.26 -37.82 -3.46
C LYS A 161 -4.04 -37.42 -2.01
N MET A 162 -3.89 -36.12 -1.72
CA MET A 162 -3.73 -35.64 -0.35
C MET A 162 -4.96 -35.90 0.51
N GLU A 163 -6.17 -35.78 -0.06
CA GLU A 163 -7.41 -36.12 0.64
C GLU A 163 -7.46 -37.62 1.01
N THR A 164 -7.09 -38.51 0.08
CA THR A 164 -7.01 -39.95 0.36
C THR A 164 -5.92 -40.31 1.38
N GLU A 165 -4.79 -39.61 1.37
CA GLU A 165 -3.73 -39.80 2.38
C GLU A 165 -4.19 -39.33 3.77
N LEU A 166 -4.95 -38.24 3.86
CA LEU A 166 -5.49 -37.77 5.14
C LEU A 166 -6.58 -38.69 5.70
N THR A 167 -7.43 -39.28 4.85
CA THR A 167 -8.44 -40.23 5.33
C THR A 167 -7.78 -41.50 5.85
N THR A 168 -6.84 -42.07 5.10
CA THR A 168 -6.09 -43.27 5.51
C THR A 168 -5.28 -43.04 6.78
N LEU A 169 -4.63 -41.88 6.92
CA LEU A 169 -3.86 -41.56 8.13
C LEU A 169 -4.77 -41.34 9.35
N ARG A 170 -5.95 -40.76 9.17
CA ARG A 170 -6.95 -40.62 10.25
C ARG A 170 -7.49 -41.97 10.72
N GLU A 171 -7.77 -42.87 9.79
CA GLU A 171 -8.22 -44.23 10.12
C GLU A 171 -7.13 -44.99 10.90
N ALA A 172 -5.88 -44.96 10.42
CA ALA A 172 -4.75 -45.57 11.11
C ALA A 172 -4.52 -44.95 12.51
N PHE A 173 -4.74 -43.65 12.66
CA PHE A 173 -4.61 -42.97 13.95
C PHE A 173 -5.70 -43.40 14.94
N GLU A 174 -6.96 -43.48 14.52
CA GLU A 174 -8.04 -43.95 15.38
C GLU A 174 -7.87 -45.44 15.73
N GLU A 175 -7.37 -46.26 14.82
CA GLU A 175 -7.03 -47.66 15.10
C GLU A 175 -5.90 -47.77 16.13
N LEU A 176 -4.82 -47.01 15.96
CA LEU A 176 -3.70 -46.98 16.92
C LEU A 176 -4.17 -46.50 18.30
N LYS A 177 -5.01 -45.47 18.34
CA LYS A 177 -5.58 -44.93 19.57
C LYS A 177 -6.47 -45.96 20.28
N LYS A 178 -7.28 -46.72 19.52
CA LYS A 178 -8.07 -47.82 20.07
C LYS A 178 -7.17 -48.92 20.65
N ASN A 179 -6.16 -49.36 19.90
CA ASN A 179 -5.19 -50.37 20.37
C ASN A 179 -4.44 -49.90 21.62
N PHE A 180 -4.10 -48.61 21.70
CA PHE A 180 -3.46 -48.02 22.88
C PHE A 180 -4.38 -48.02 24.10
N LEU A 181 -5.66 -47.69 23.92
CA LEU A 181 -6.65 -47.72 25.01
C LEU A 181 -6.91 -49.16 25.49
N ASP A 182 -7.01 -50.12 24.57
CA ASP A 182 -7.18 -51.54 24.89
C ASP A 182 -5.94 -52.10 25.61
N PHE A 183 -4.74 -51.72 25.20
CA PHE A 183 -3.49 -52.05 25.90
C PHE A 183 -3.45 -51.46 27.31
N LYS A 184 -3.82 -50.19 27.47
CA LYS A 184 -3.87 -49.53 28.78
C LYS A 184 -4.91 -50.15 29.72
N ALA A 185 -5.97 -50.77 29.21
CA ALA A 185 -6.98 -51.44 30.03
C ALA A 185 -6.53 -52.83 30.55
N GLN A 186 -5.44 -53.39 30.01
CA GLN A 186 -4.89 -54.71 30.38
C GLN A 186 -3.78 -54.65 31.45
N PHE A 187 -3.35 -53.44 31.86
CA PHE A 187 -2.35 -53.18 32.90
C PHE A 187 -2.86 -52.12 33.89
#